data_AF-A0A8J7PTA0-F1
#
_entry.id   AF-A0A8J7PTA0-F1
#
_cell.length_a   1.000
_cell.length_b   1.000
_cell.length_c   1.000
_cell.angle_alpha   90.00
_cell.angle_beta   90.00
_cell.angle_gamma   90.00
#
_symmetry.space_group_name_H-M   'P 1'
#
loop_
_entity.id
_entity.type
_entity.pdbx_description
1 polymer ?
#
loop_
_entity_poly.entity_id
_entity_poly.type
_entity_poly.pdbx_seq_one_letter_code
_entity_poly.pdbx_strand_id
1 'polypeptide(L)' 'MCGIAGYVTGSDARPFAAFQASVLRTLAHRGPDDSGWQTDSASGTGDPPPEPGRWGLFHRRLSILDLSPLGHQPMLT' A
#
# COMPACT_ATOMS: atom_id res chain seq x y z
N MET A 1 -11.13 -9.77 5.85
CA MET A 1 -10.97 -8.49 6.61
C MET A 1 -9.74 -7.83 6.06
N CYS A 2 -9.81 -6.57 5.61
CA CYS A 2 -8.68 -5.87 4.97
C CYS A 2 -7.38 -5.88 5.80
N GLY A 3 -6.24 -5.74 5.11
CA GLY A 3 -4.92 -5.56 5.69
C GLY A 3 -4.45 -4.13 5.50
N ILE A 4 -3.88 -3.54 6.55
CA ILE A 4 -3.35 -2.18 6.56
C ILE A 4 -1.95 -2.24 7.17
N ALA A 5 -1.01 -1.53 6.57
CA ALA A 5 0.31 -1.32 7.13
C ALA A 5 0.81 0.09 6.83
N GLY A 6 1.77 0.55 7.63
CA GLY A 6 2.50 1.77 7.35
C GLY A 6 3.88 1.74 7.98
N TYR A 7 4.76 2.61 7.49
CA TYR A 7 6.03 2.90 8.15
C TYR A 7 6.32 4.40 8.06
N VAL A 8 7.17 4.86 8.97
CA VAL A 8 7.75 6.21 8.99
C VAL A 8 9.24 6.07 9.30
N THR A 9 10.09 6.78 8.57
CA THR A 9 11.56 6.76 8.76
C THR A 9 12.12 8.17 8.84
N GLY A 10 13.17 8.35 9.65
CA GLY A 10 13.88 9.63 9.80
C GLY A 10 14.96 9.89 8.74
N SER A 11 15.39 8.86 8.02
CA SER A 11 16.37 8.96 6.93
C SER A 11 15.76 8.53 5.61
N ASP A 12 16.10 9.23 4.54
CA ASP A 12 15.86 8.77 3.18
C ASP A 12 16.69 7.49 2.96
N ALA A 13 16.09 6.47 2.35
CA ALA A 13 16.65 5.14 2.09
C ALA A 13 16.63 4.11 3.26
N ARG A 14 15.57 3.28 3.23
CA ARG A 14 15.59 1.83 3.47
C ARG A 14 14.76 1.18 2.35
N PRO A 15 14.86 -0.14 2.05
CA PRO A 15 14.42 -0.67 0.77
C PRO A 15 12.89 -0.69 0.67
N PHE A 16 12.30 0.45 0.32
CA PHE A 16 10.86 0.67 0.22
C PHE A 16 10.22 -0.40 -0.64
N ALA A 17 10.80 -0.61 -1.82
CA ALA A 17 10.34 -1.64 -2.75
C ALA A 17 10.30 -3.03 -2.10
N ALA A 18 11.33 -3.41 -1.34
CA ALA A 18 11.34 -4.69 -0.64
C ALA A 18 10.33 -4.75 0.50
N PHE A 19 10.17 -3.65 1.25
CA PHE A 19 9.18 -3.54 2.32
C PHE A 19 7.75 -3.61 1.77
N GLN A 20 7.42 -2.82 0.75
CA GLN A 20 6.15 -2.84 0.03
C GLN A 20 5.81 -4.26 -0.44
N ALA A 21 6.72 -4.88 -1.20
CA ALA A 21 6.49 -6.21 -1.74
C ALA A 21 6.26 -7.24 -0.62
N SER A 22 7.05 -7.15 0.45
CA SER A 22 6.91 -8.04 1.61
C SER A 22 5.58 -7.84 2.33
N VAL A 23 5.19 -6.59 2.62
CA VAL A 23 4.00 -6.29 3.42
C VAL A 23 2.72 -6.58 2.64
N LEU A 24 2.68 -6.23 1.35
CA LEU A 24 1.54 -6.53 0.48
C LEU A 24 1.40 -8.04 0.29
N ARG A 25 2.48 -8.81 0.19
CA ARG A 25 2.41 -10.28 0.14
C ARG A 25 1.92 -10.87 1.46
N THR A 26 2.47 -10.41 2.58
CA THR A 26 2.13 -10.92 3.91
C THR A 26 0.65 -10.70 4.23
N LEU A 27 0.10 -9.54 3.85
CA LEU A 27 -1.29 -9.18 4.08
C LEU A 27 -2.27 -9.69 3.01
N ALA A 28 -1.80 -10.45 2.00
CA ALA A 28 -2.66 -10.90 0.90
C ALA A 28 -3.89 -11.69 1.35
N HIS A 29 -3.73 -12.54 2.37
CA HIS A 29 -4.81 -13.35 2.95
C HIS A 29 -5.94 -12.51 3.60
N ARG A 30 -5.67 -11.24 3.91
CA ARG A 30 -6.64 -10.31 4.49
C ARG A 30 -7.48 -9.61 3.42
N GLY A 31 -6.87 -9.33 2.27
CA GLY A 31 -7.51 -8.65 1.15
C GLY A 31 -7.01 -9.17 -0.19
N PRO A 32 -7.64 -10.23 -0.74
CA PRO A 32 -7.23 -10.82 -2.00
C PRO A 32 -7.65 -10.03 -3.24
N ASP A 33 -8.63 -9.12 -3.11
CA ASP A 33 -9.30 -8.52 -4.27
C ASP A 33 -8.52 -7.35 -4.88
N ASP A 34 -7.81 -6.58 -4.04
CA ASP A 34 -7.10 -5.38 -4.49
C ASP A 34 -5.95 -5.00 -3.54
N SER A 35 -4.98 -4.24 -4.04
CA SER A 35 -3.80 -3.77 -3.31
C SER A 35 -3.41 -2.37 -3.73
N GLY A 36 -2.93 -1.58 -2.78
CA GLY A 36 -2.46 -0.22 -3.06
C GLY A 36 -1.41 0.24 -2.06
N TRP A 37 -0.69 1.27 -2.47
CA TRP A 37 0.29 1.94 -1.64
C TRP A 37 0.29 3.44 -1.91
N GLN A 38 0.77 4.20 -0.93
CA GLN A 38 0.95 5.65 -1.01
C GLN A 38 2.19 6.05 -0.22
N THR A 39 2.92 7.05 -0.72
CA THR A 39 4.05 7.71 -0.07
C THR A 39 3.81 9.23 -0.02
N ASP A 40 4.79 9.96 0.52
CA ASP A 40 4.88 11.41 0.45
C ASP A 40 4.88 11.98 -0.98
N SER A 41 5.32 11.21 -1.97
CA SER A 41 5.55 11.69 -3.33
C SER A 41 4.72 10.98 -4.41
N ALA A 42 4.19 9.78 -4.14
CA ALA A 42 3.50 8.98 -5.14
C ALA A 42 2.47 8.02 -4.53
N SER A 43 1.63 7.45 -5.38
CA SER A 43 0.71 6.37 -5.02
C SER A 43 0.54 5.43 -6.21
N GLY A 44 0.21 4.17 -5.95
CA GLY A 44 0.00 3.22 -7.02
C GLY A 44 -0.54 1.87 -6.57
N THR A 45 -0.72 1.01 -7.57
CA THR A 45 -1.08 -0.39 -7.41
C THR A 45 0.00 -1.25 -8.05
N GLY A 46 0.53 -2.23 -7.33
CA GLY A 46 1.58 -3.11 -7.87
C GLY A 46 3.00 -2.56 -7.67
N ASP A 47 3.61 -2.04 -8.74
CA ASP A 47 5.03 -1.67 -8.78
C ASP A 47 5.40 -0.64 -7.70
N PRO A 48 6.64 -0.67 -7.19
CA PRO A 48 7.09 0.30 -6.21
C PRO A 48 7.27 1.70 -6.80
N PRO A 49 7.17 2.76 -5.98
CA PRO A 49 7.45 4.12 -6.39
C PRO A 49 8.86 4.25 -6.94
N PRO A 50 9.07 5.20 -7.88
CA PRO A 50 10.38 5.49 -8.43
C PRO A 50 11.37 5.99 -7.36
N GLU A 51 10.87 6.71 -6.35
CA GLU A 51 11.67 7.24 -5.24
C GLU A 51 11.08 6.81 -3.88
N PRO A 52 11.92 6.41 -2.91
CA PRO A 52 11.45 6.01 -1.59
C PRO A 52 10.95 7.22 -0.79
N GLY A 53 9.79 7.07 -0.14
CA GLY A 53 9.23 8.11 0.72
C GLY A 53 9.68 8.05 2.17
N ARG A 54 9.52 9.17 2.89
CA ARG A 54 9.74 9.22 4.36
C ARG A 54 8.68 8.47 5.14
N TRP A 55 7.50 8.33 4.55
CA TRP A 55 6.42 7.49 5.04
C TRP A 55 5.80 6.73 3.90
N GLY A 56 5.15 5.61 4.24
CA GLY A 56 4.34 4.86 3.29
C GLY A 56 3.15 4.20 3.96
N LEU A 57 2.03 4.17 3.27
CA LEU A 57 0.81 3.45 3.61
C LEU A 57 0.61 2.32 2.60
N PHE A 58 0.15 1.16 3.08
CA PHE A 58 -0.09 -0.02 2.25
C PHE A 58 -1.42 -0.65 2.64
N HIS A 59 -2.17 -1.08 1.63
CA HIS A 59 -3.49 -1.66 1.83
C HIS A 59 -3.66 -2.94 1.01
N ARG A 60 -4.33 -3.91 1.62
CA ARG A 60 -4.88 -5.13 0.99
C ARG A 60 -6.37 -5.15 1.23
N ARG A 61 -7.15 -5.09 0.16
CA ARG A 61 -8.60 -4.91 0.23
C ARG A 61 -9.33 -6.23 0.04
N LEU A 62 -10.27 -6.51 0.93
CA LEU A 62 -11.37 -7.44 0.69
C LEU A 62 -12.60 -6.56 0.41
N SER A 63 -13.11 -6.63 -0.80
CA SER A 63 -14.22 -5.82 -1.29
C SER A 63 -15.52 -6.36 -0.71
N ILE A 64 -16.07 -5.65 0.28
CA ILE A 64 -17.33 -6.01 0.96
C ILE A 64 -18.41 -4.96 0.68
N LEU A 65 -18.05 -3.69 0.84
CA LEU A 65 -18.88 -2.54 0.52
C LEU A 65 -18.24 -1.76 -0.63
N ASP A 66 -19.09 -1.33 -1.56
CA ASP A 66 -18.71 -0.73 -2.84
C ASP A 66 -17.70 -1.57 -3.62
N LEU A 67 -18.17 -2.59 -4.35
CA LEU A 67 -17.28 -3.51 -5.08
C LEU A 67 -16.59 -2.87 -6.30
N SER A 68 -16.84 -1.59 -6.58
CA SER A 68 -16.25 -0.90 -7.71
C SER A 68 -14.75 -0.58 -7.48
N PRO A 69 -14.02 -0.24 -8.54
CA PRO A 69 -12.67 0.29 -8.44
C PRO A 69 -12.56 1.59 -7.63
N LEU A 70 -13.67 2.33 -7.44
CA LEU A 70 -13.66 3.57 -6.66
C LEU A 70 -13.46 3.33 -5.16
N GLY A 71 -13.74 2.11 -4.68
CA GLY A 71 -13.44 1.71 -3.31
C GLY A 71 -11.97 1.35 -3.06
N HIS A 72 -11.07 1.59 -4.03
CA HIS A 72 -9.62 1.38 -3.89
C HIS A 72 -9.06 2.11 -2.67
N GLN A 73 -8.00 1.54 -2.09
CA GLN A 73 -7.30 2.11 -0.95
C GLN A 73 -5.78 1.98 -1.13
N PRO A 74 -4.96 2.94 -0.66
CA PRO A 74 -5.35 4.16 0.07
C PRO A 74 -6.09 5.21 -0.78
N MET A 75 -7.11 5.86 -0.22
CA MET A 75 -7.79 6.99 -0.85
C MET A 75 -6.97 8.28 -0.76
N LEU A 76 -6.87 9.00 -1.88
CA LEU A 76 -6.40 10.39 -1.95
C LEU A 76 -7.57 11.35 -1.71
N THR A 77 -7.34 12.41 -0.94
CA THR A 77 -8.28 13.53 -0.78
C THR A 77 -8.05 14.63 -1.80
#